data_AF-A0A7V6E946-F1
#
_entry.id   AF-A0A7V6E946-F1
#
_cell.length_a   1.000
_cell.length_b   1.000
_cell.length_c   1.000
_cell.angle_alpha   90.00
_cell.angle_beta   90.00
_cell.angle_gamma   90.00
#
_symmetry.space_group_name_H-M   'P 1'
#
loop_
_entity.id
_entity.type
_entity.pdbx_description
1 polymer ?
#
loop_
_entity_poly.entity_id
_entity_poly.type
_entity_poly.pdbx_seq_one_letter_code
_entity_poly.pdbx_strand_id
1 'polypeptide(L)'
;MQEVMDRGEEEVFGKDVGVEEGAFDRQKVEAWDIEEIEVVCVPTGSEKCDGIDNDCDGQTDEEGAQGCVYYYVDKDRDGFGDEATKKCLCAPTEPYTLTVGGDCDDQNAQINPSAVERCGNGLDDNCDGRTDEAGCQECSLFYKDQDADGFGVTSDSRCLREATVPYTAIRGGDCDDNDPMVNPSMEESCNGKDDNCNSLTDEEKKGGECGTHGYMLFYYDGDNDSFGVEGNAKCLCAPWGAFKAQRALDCDDHDAQVNPSMPEICSNNKDDNCNGQTDEAGAEGCKTYYYDADGDNYGTTKSQCLCSPAGNYRATMSGDCDDNDPQVYPGAPERCDGKDNNCDGLTDPAGAQGCITYYYDADNDTYGTSQSQCLCSPTGNFRATSSGDCNDDEPQLNPGATEKCDGIDNNCNGQADEAGAQGCITYYWDADNDTYGTSQSQCLCSPTGNFRATRSGDCNDNDPQVYPGATEKCDGIDNDCNGQADEAGAQGCITYYYDADNDTYGTSQSQCLCSPAGNFRATRSGDCNDNDPQVYAGATEK
;
A
#
# COMPACT_ATOMS: atom_id res chain seq x y z
N MET A 1 55.15 -24.01 14.45
CA MET A 1 55.78 -23.18 15.49
C MET A 1 55.32 -23.75 16.82
N GLN A 2 56.05 -24.58 17.56
CA GLN A 2 57.48 -24.49 17.96
C GLN A 2 57.72 -23.10 18.57
N GLU A 3 58.12 -22.87 19.82
CA GLU A 3 58.76 -23.70 20.87
C GLU A 3 58.97 -22.78 22.10
N VAL A 4 59.34 -23.37 23.25
CA VAL A 4 60.44 -22.92 24.15
C VAL A 4 60.20 -21.80 25.20
N MET A 5 60.31 -22.23 26.48
CA MET A 5 61.15 -21.72 27.59
C MET A 5 60.81 -20.36 28.25
N ASP A 6 61.05 -20.06 29.53
CA ASP A 6 61.70 -20.71 30.70
C ASP A 6 61.66 -19.69 31.88
N ARG A 7 62.08 -20.13 33.08
CA ARG A 7 62.40 -19.44 34.36
C ARG A 7 61.33 -19.50 35.47
N GLY A 8 61.67 -19.83 36.73
CA GLY A 8 62.98 -20.01 37.36
C GLY A 8 62.87 -20.59 38.79
N GLU A 9 64.03 -21.06 39.27
CA GLU A 9 64.32 -21.84 40.49
C GLU A 9 64.62 -20.98 41.76
N GLU A 10 64.99 -21.70 42.83
CA GLU A 10 65.67 -21.37 44.12
C GLU A 10 64.77 -21.40 45.38
N GLU A 11 65.13 -21.96 46.55
CA GLU A 11 66.23 -22.78 47.11
C GLU A 11 65.75 -23.25 48.54
N VAL A 12 65.88 -24.51 48.97
CA VAL A 12 66.93 -25.17 49.82
C VAL A 12 66.80 -25.01 51.36
N PHE A 13 67.23 -26.08 52.08
CA PHE A 13 67.46 -26.36 53.52
C PHE A 13 66.35 -27.19 54.22
N GLY A 14 66.53 -28.42 54.74
CA GLY A 14 67.70 -29.26 54.98
C GLY A 14 68.14 -29.24 56.46
N LYS A 15 67.88 -30.31 57.23
CA LYS A 15 68.87 -31.05 58.06
C LYS A 15 68.25 -32.02 59.09
N ASP A 16 68.68 -33.28 58.98
CA ASP A 16 68.88 -34.22 60.09
C ASP A 16 69.92 -33.67 61.09
N VAL A 17 69.73 -33.93 62.38
CA VAL A 17 70.83 -34.14 63.35
C VAL A 17 70.34 -35.07 64.48
N GLY A 18 70.99 -36.22 64.63
CA GLY A 18 71.13 -36.89 65.93
C GLY A 18 72.49 -36.52 66.53
N VAL A 19 72.61 -36.46 67.86
CA VAL A 19 73.90 -36.62 68.58
C VAL A 19 73.63 -37.22 69.97
N GLU A 20 74.50 -38.18 70.30
CA GLU A 20 74.79 -38.82 71.58
C GLU A 20 75.05 -37.82 72.72
N GLU A 21 74.92 -38.23 73.98
CA GLU A 21 75.96 -37.98 74.98
C GLU A 21 76.03 -39.14 75.98
N GLY A 22 77.24 -39.67 76.16
CA GLY A 22 77.60 -40.61 77.20
C GLY A 22 78.48 -39.96 78.26
N ALA A 23 78.47 -40.61 79.43
CA ALA A 23 79.41 -40.56 80.55
C ALA A 23 79.41 -39.32 81.47
N PHE A 24 79.04 -39.53 82.74
CA PHE A 24 79.94 -39.16 83.84
C PHE A 24 79.71 -40.00 85.11
N ASP A 25 80.83 -40.53 85.58
CA ASP A 25 81.12 -41.27 86.80
C ASP A 25 80.85 -40.45 88.07
N ARG A 26 80.32 -41.08 89.13
CA ARG A 26 80.85 -40.91 90.49
C ARG A 26 80.33 -41.94 91.50
N GLN A 27 81.26 -42.80 91.90
CA GLN A 27 81.60 -43.16 93.29
C GLN A 27 80.65 -44.06 94.10
N LYS A 28 81.08 -45.32 94.20
CA LYS A 28 81.34 -46.06 95.44
C LYS A 28 80.91 -45.36 96.74
N VAL A 29 79.99 -45.98 97.46
CA VAL A 29 80.05 -46.03 98.93
C VAL A 29 79.88 -47.49 99.33
N GLU A 30 80.77 -47.90 100.23
CA GLU A 30 81.12 -49.27 100.55
C GLU A 30 80.05 -49.97 101.37
N ALA A 31 79.82 -51.25 101.06
CA ALA A 31 79.23 -52.20 101.98
C ALA A 31 80.15 -52.37 103.19
N TRP A 32 79.62 -52.09 104.37
CA TRP A 32 80.16 -52.56 105.64
C TRP A 32 79.11 -53.49 106.24
N ASP A 33 79.44 -54.79 106.30
CA ASP A 33 78.72 -55.84 107.00
C ASP A 33 78.53 -55.46 108.48
N ILE A 34 77.29 -55.44 108.97
CA ILE A 34 76.98 -55.80 110.35
C ILE A 34 75.63 -56.55 110.38
N GLU A 35 75.78 -57.87 110.55
CA GLU A 35 75.01 -58.81 111.37
C GLU A 35 73.47 -58.82 111.28
N GLU A 36 72.96 -60.02 110.97
CA GLU A 36 71.56 -60.45 110.99
C GLU A 36 70.76 -59.82 112.15
N ILE A 37 69.82 -58.94 111.81
CA ILE A 37 68.77 -58.47 112.72
C ILE A 37 67.51 -59.29 112.41
N GLU A 38 67.17 -60.14 113.37
CA GLU A 38 65.91 -60.86 113.46
C GLU A 38 64.72 -59.91 113.24
N VAL A 39 63.76 -60.34 112.43
CA VAL A 39 62.52 -59.62 112.14
C VAL A 39 61.75 -59.36 113.45
N VAL A 40 61.58 -58.08 113.78
CA VAL A 40 60.81 -57.62 114.95
C VAL A 40 59.44 -57.19 114.46
N CYS A 41 58.42 -58.03 114.67
CA CYS A 41 57.04 -57.58 114.60
C CYS A 41 56.73 -56.71 115.85
N VAL A 42 55.93 -55.66 115.70
CA VAL A 42 55.62 -54.69 116.77
C VAL A 42 54.12 -54.72 117.06
N PRO A 43 53.65 -55.21 118.23
CA PRO A 43 52.22 -55.45 118.57
C PRO A 43 51.22 -54.28 118.43
N THR A 44 51.69 -53.10 118.05
CA THR A 44 50.89 -51.88 117.81
C THR A 44 51.39 -51.09 116.60
N GLY A 45 52.15 -51.74 115.70
CA GLY A 45 52.61 -51.16 114.44
C GLY A 45 51.47 -51.06 113.43
N SER A 46 51.66 -50.31 112.35
CA SER A 46 50.79 -50.40 111.18
C SER A 46 51.34 -51.46 110.25
N GLU A 47 50.48 -52.38 109.80
CA GLU A 47 50.85 -53.39 108.81
C GLU A 47 51.34 -52.75 107.50
N LYS A 48 52.30 -53.37 106.83
CA LYS A 48 52.83 -52.96 105.53
C LYS A 48 52.67 -54.10 104.54
N CYS A 49 52.42 -53.78 103.27
CA CYS A 49 52.37 -54.76 102.18
C CYS A 49 53.77 -55.28 101.83
N ASP A 50 54.37 -56.12 102.68
CA ASP A 50 55.71 -56.68 102.49
C ASP A 50 55.81 -58.20 102.75
N GLY A 51 54.68 -58.87 102.98
CA GLY A 51 54.60 -60.32 103.18
C GLY A 51 55.04 -60.76 104.58
N ILE A 52 55.15 -59.83 105.51
CA ILE A 52 55.56 -60.06 106.90
C ILE A 52 54.46 -59.50 107.81
N ASP A 53 54.03 -60.29 108.81
CA ASP A 53 53.20 -59.82 109.92
C ASP A 53 53.99 -58.78 110.74
N ASN A 54 53.80 -57.49 110.42
CA ASN A 54 54.54 -56.38 111.02
C ASN A 54 53.98 -55.99 112.38
N ASP A 55 52.71 -56.31 112.67
CA ASP A 55 52.04 -55.97 113.92
C ASP A 55 51.76 -57.14 114.87
N CYS A 56 52.29 -58.33 114.55
CA CYS A 56 52.18 -59.58 115.30
C CYS A 56 50.74 -60.02 115.62
N ASP A 57 49.72 -59.58 114.88
CA ASP A 57 48.33 -59.91 115.19
C ASP A 57 47.92 -61.32 114.69
N GLY A 58 48.81 -61.98 113.93
CA GLY A 58 48.62 -63.29 113.34
C GLY A 58 48.02 -63.26 111.93
N GLN A 59 47.82 -62.08 111.35
CA GLN A 59 47.49 -61.84 109.95
C GLN A 59 48.72 -61.24 109.25
N THR A 60 48.79 -61.36 107.93
CA THR A 60 49.88 -60.80 107.14
C THR A 60 49.26 -60.01 106.02
N ASP A 61 49.70 -58.77 105.82
CA ASP A 61 49.28 -57.88 104.73
C ASP A 61 47.74 -57.67 104.66
N GLU A 62 47.12 -57.29 105.79
CA GLU A 62 45.66 -57.12 105.88
C GLU A 62 45.10 -55.87 105.15
N GLU A 63 43.76 -55.79 105.02
CA GLU A 63 43.08 -54.70 104.31
C GLU A 63 43.42 -53.34 104.93
N GLY A 64 43.96 -52.43 104.11
CA GLY A 64 44.38 -51.09 104.57
C GLY A 64 45.85 -50.99 105.03
N ALA A 65 46.65 -52.03 104.87
CA ALA A 65 48.09 -51.99 105.15
C ALA A 65 48.82 -50.88 104.35
N GLN A 66 49.85 -50.30 104.96
CA GLN A 66 50.59 -49.20 104.35
C GLN A 66 51.27 -49.66 103.05
N GLY A 67 50.95 -48.98 101.95
CA GLY A 67 51.42 -49.34 100.61
C GLY A 67 50.42 -50.16 99.78
N CYS A 68 49.21 -50.40 100.29
CA CYS A 68 48.15 -51.06 99.54
C CYS A 68 47.72 -50.27 98.29
N VAL A 69 47.25 -50.99 97.27
CA VAL A 69 46.66 -50.45 96.06
C VAL A 69 45.15 -50.66 96.13
N TYR A 70 44.37 -49.73 95.59
CA TYR A 70 42.93 -49.92 95.48
C TYR A 70 42.61 -50.93 94.38
N TYR A 71 41.92 -51.99 94.77
CA TYR A 71 41.32 -52.96 93.87
C TYR A 71 39.80 -52.81 93.87
N TYR A 72 39.21 -52.96 92.69
CA TYR A 72 37.78 -52.81 92.43
C TYR A 72 37.19 -54.15 91.99
N VAL A 73 35.90 -54.33 92.26
CA VAL A 73 35.13 -55.44 91.68
C VAL A 73 34.73 -55.05 90.26
N ASP A 74 34.88 -56.00 89.34
CA ASP A 74 34.43 -55.92 87.95
C ASP A 74 33.46 -57.08 87.70
N LYS A 75 32.16 -56.78 87.77
CA LYS A 75 31.09 -57.79 87.67
C LYS A 75 30.72 -58.08 86.21
N ASP A 76 30.80 -57.10 85.31
CA ASP A 76 30.38 -57.25 83.90
C ASP A 76 31.54 -57.51 82.92
N ARG A 77 32.78 -57.38 83.39
CA ARG A 77 34.04 -57.74 82.74
C ARG A 77 34.43 -56.82 81.61
N ASP A 78 34.21 -55.51 81.75
CA ASP A 78 34.59 -54.52 80.76
C ASP A 78 35.96 -53.86 80.98
N GLY A 79 36.60 -54.18 82.12
CA GLY A 79 37.93 -53.68 82.48
C GLY A 79 37.94 -52.40 83.31
N PHE A 80 36.77 -51.92 83.73
CA PHE A 80 36.59 -50.88 84.75
C PHE A 80 35.87 -51.50 85.95
N GLY A 81 36.09 -50.97 87.15
CA GLY A 81 35.45 -51.49 88.36
C GLY A 81 34.64 -50.45 89.12
N ASP A 82 33.66 -50.93 89.88
CA ASP A 82 32.75 -50.10 90.68
C ASP A 82 33.53 -49.33 91.76
N GLU A 83 33.54 -48.00 91.66
CA GLU A 83 34.21 -47.09 92.59
C GLU A 83 33.72 -47.28 94.05
N ALA A 84 32.46 -47.67 94.25
CA ALA A 84 31.88 -47.91 95.58
C ALA A 84 32.43 -49.18 96.24
N THR A 85 33.01 -50.10 95.47
CA THR A 85 33.53 -51.36 96.00
C THR A 85 34.98 -51.27 96.44
N LYS A 86 35.69 -50.18 96.15
CA LYS A 86 37.15 -50.11 96.30
C LYS A 86 37.65 -50.61 97.65
N LYS A 87 38.61 -51.54 97.60
CA LYS A 87 39.34 -52.05 98.77
C LYS A 87 40.83 -51.82 98.62
N CYS A 88 41.48 -51.37 99.68
CA CYS A 88 42.92 -51.20 99.68
C CYS A 88 43.59 -52.52 100.09
N LEU A 89 44.15 -53.23 99.11
CA LEU A 89 44.74 -54.57 99.28
C LEU A 89 46.20 -54.58 98.83
N CYS A 90 46.98 -55.50 99.39
CA CYS A 90 48.38 -55.71 99.02
C CYS A 90 48.57 -56.58 97.77
N ALA A 91 47.55 -57.36 97.41
CA ALA A 91 47.50 -58.20 96.21
C ALA A 91 46.04 -58.37 95.76
N PRO A 92 45.78 -58.65 94.46
CA PRO A 92 44.42 -58.89 93.98
C PRO A 92 43.83 -60.12 94.69
N THR A 93 42.64 -59.95 95.25
CA THR A 93 41.94 -61.00 96.00
C THR A 93 40.51 -61.06 95.52
N GLU A 94 40.07 -62.20 94.99
CA GLU A 94 38.71 -62.38 94.47
C GLU A 94 37.63 -61.92 95.48
N PRO A 95 36.67 -61.05 95.08
CA PRO A 95 36.39 -60.55 93.72
C PRO A 95 37.10 -59.24 93.30
N TYR A 96 38.08 -58.75 94.05
CA TYR A 96 38.82 -57.49 93.85
C TYR A 96 40.09 -57.71 93.01
N THR A 97 39.98 -57.52 91.69
CA THR A 97 41.07 -57.87 90.74
C THR A 97 41.55 -56.73 89.85
N LEU A 98 40.76 -55.67 89.66
CA LEU A 98 41.12 -54.53 88.82
C LEU A 98 41.70 -53.36 89.60
N THR A 99 42.63 -52.60 89.00
CA THR A 99 43.19 -51.36 89.58
C THR A 99 42.64 -50.09 88.93
N VAL A 100 41.72 -50.21 87.97
CA VAL A 100 41.07 -49.10 87.27
C VAL A 100 39.63 -49.04 87.77
N GLY A 101 39.26 -47.94 88.42
CA GLY A 101 37.90 -47.66 88.89
C GLY A 101 37.16 -46.67 87.99
N GLY A 102 35.97 -46.28 88.41
CA GLY A 102 35.16 -45.26 87.72
C GLY A 102 34.03 -45.82 86.86
N ASP A 103 33.76 -47.12 86.94
CA ASP A 103 32.55 -47.70 86.36
C ASP A 103 31.32 -47.23 87.15
N CYS A 104 30.38 -46.60 86.45
CA CYS A 104 29.14 -46.08 87.01
C CYS A 104 27.97 -47.08 86.93
N ASP A 105 28.09 -48.17 86.16
CA ASP A 105 27.15 -49.30 86.15
C ASP A 105 27.89 -50.63 85.92
N ASP A 106 28.50 -51.15 86.99
CA ASP A 106 29.22 -52.44 87.10
C ASP A 106 28.30 -53.68 86.92
N GLN A 107 27.27 -53.57 86.10
CA GLN A 107 26.44 -54.67 85.60
C GLN A 107 26.27 -54.60 84.08
N ASN A 108 26.77 -53.55 83.43
CA ASN A 108 26.59 -53.27 82.02
C ASN A 108 27.90 -52.81 81.35
N ALA A 109 28.57 -53.74 80.68
CA ALA A 109 29.84 -53.56 79.96
C ALA A 109 29.82 -52.55 78.79
N GLN A 110 28.72 -51.82 78.59
CA GLN A 110 28.61 -50.71 77.64
C GLN A 110 28.66 -49.34 78.32
N ILE A 111 28.63 -49.28 79.65
CA ILE A 111 28.63 -48.06 80.45
C ILE A 111 29.93 -48.05 81.25
N ASN A 112 30.91 -47.31 80.77
CA ASN A 112 32.22 -47.17 81.42
C ASN A 112 32.96 -45.93 80.93
N PRO A 113 34.01 -45.48 81.63
CA PRO A 113 34.80 -44.30 81.27
C PRO A 113 35.36 -44.22 79.84
N SER A 114 35.36 -45.32 79.08
CA SER A 114 35.84 -45.36 77.69
C SER A 114 34.72 -45.47 76.65
N ALA A 115 33.46 -45.59 77.06
CA ALA A 115 32.34 -45.65 76.16
C ALA A 115 32.12 -44.31 75.44
N VAL A 116 31.47 -44.37 74.28
CA VAL A 116 30.97 -43.18 73.58
C VAL A 116 29.47 -43.10 73.84
N GLU A 117 29.01 -41.94 74.30
CA GLU A 117 27.60 -41.63 74.52
C GLU A 117 26.70 -42.06 73.36
N ARG A 118 25.57 -42.68 73.67
CA ARG A 118 24.50 -43.00 72.69
C ARG A 118 23.30 -42.10 72.90
N CYS A 119 23.01 -41.24 71.92
CA CYS A 119 21.98 -40.23 72.08
C CYS A 119 20.58 -40.80 72.39
N GLY A 120 20.01 -40.44 73.54
CA GLY A 120 18.62 -40.66 73.92
C GLY A 120 18.34 -41.96 74.69
N ASN A 121 19.37 -42.62 75.23
CA ASN A 121 19.19 -43.69 76.21
C ASN A 121 19.01 -43.15 77.64
N GLY A 122 19.34 -41.89 77.89
CA GLY A 122 19.24 -41.23 79.19
C GLY A 122 20.21 -41.78 80.24
N LEU A 123 21.29 -42.41 79.78
CA LEU A 123 22.37 -42.97 80.58
C LEU A 123 23.63 -42.12 80.37
N ASP A 124 24.48 -42.05 81.38
CA ASP A 124 25.83 -41.50 81.29
C ASP A 124 26.73 -42.67 80.91
N ASP A 125 26.80 -42.98 79.61
CA ASP A 125 27.49 -44.16 79.10
C ASP A 125 28.99 -44.06 79.39
N ASN A 126 29.56 -42.86 79.33
CA ASN A 126 30.99 -42.62 79.51
C ASN A 126 31.39 -42.25 80.96
N CYS A 127 30.46 -42.29 81.90
CA CYS A 127 30.64 -42.00 83.32
C CYS A 127 31.34 -40.64 83.61
N ASP A 128 31.16 -39.62 82.78
CA ASP A 128 31.78 -38.30 82.95
C ASP A 128 30.91 -37.30 83.73
N GLY A 129 29.71 -37.73 84.13
CA GLY A 129 28.73 -36.98 84.88
C GLY A 129 27.72 -36.24 84.00
N ARG A 130 27.69 -36.49 82.68
CA ARG A 130 26.77 -35.87 81.74
C ARG A 130 26.15 -36.92 80.84
N THR A 131 24.85 -36.79 80.60
CA THR A 131 24.08 -37.69 79.74
C THR A 131 23.88 -37.07 78.36
N ASP A 132 24.04 -37.84 77.29
CA ASP A 132 23.62 -37.50 75.92
C ASP A 132 24.29 -36.23 75.35
N GLU A 133 25.61 -36.12 75.45
CA GLU A 133 26.36 -34.94 75.00
C GLU A 133 26.48 -34.78 73.47
N ALA A 134 26.83 -33.57 73.03
CA ALA A 134 27.01 -33.26 71.60
C ALA A 134 28.15 -34.10 70.97
N GLY A 135 27.82 -34.84 69.90
CA GLY A 135 28.76 -35.76 69.23
C GLY A 135 28.57 -37.24 69.58
N CYS A 136 27.52 -37.58 70.34
CA CYS A 136 27.08 -38.95 70.60
C CYS A 136 26.72 -39.73 69.29
N GLN A 137 26.74 -41.06 69.34
CA GLN A 137 26.40 -41.91 68.19
C GLN A 137 24.91 -41.82 67.84
N GLU A 138 24.56 -41.99 66.54
CA GLU A 138 23.19 -41.91 65.98
C GLU A 138 22.54 -40.51 65.99
N CYS A 139 23.35 -39.45 65.90
CA CYS A 139 22.88 -38.07 65.74
C CYS A 139 22.60 -37.69 64.26
N SER A 140 21.73 -36.68 64.07
CA SER A 140 21.50 -36.01 62.78
C SER A 140 22.25 -34.68 62.74
N LEU A 141 22.73 -34.28 61.57
CA LEU A 141 23.40 -32.99 61.41
C LEU A 141 22.36 -31.87 61.35
N PHE A 142 22.43 -30.93 62.28
CA PHE A 142 21.63 -29.71 62.29
C PHE A 142 22.55 -28.51 62.07
N TYR A 143 22.11 -27.58 61.23
CA TYR A 143 22.81 -26.32 60.97
C TYR A 143 22.25 -25.25 61.89
N LYS A 144 23.11 -24.31 62.30
CA LYS A 144 22.66 -23.11 62.97
C LYS A 144 21.72 -22.37 62.00
N ASP A 145 20.56 -21.99 62.52
CA ASP A 145 19.41 -21.45 61.80
C ASP A 145 18.77 -20.40 62.70
N GLN A 146 19.19 -19.15 62.50
CA GLN A 146 18.88 -18.05 63.39
C GLN A 146 17.59 -17.30 62.99
N ASP A 147 17.19 -17.34 61.72
CA ASP A 147 15.95 -16.76 61.23
C ASP A 147 14.78 -17.77 61.09
N ALA A 148 15.05 -19.05 61.29
CA ALA A 148 14.07 -20.14 61.32
C ALA A 148 13.39 -20.41 59.97
N ASP A 149 14.09 -20.23 58.85
CA ASP A 149 13.58 -20.54 57.50
C ASP A 149 13.76 -22.02 57.09
N GLY A 150 14.54 -22.77 57.88
CA GLY A 150 14.81 -24.20 57.69
C GLY A 150 16.05 -24.52 56.87
N PHE A 151 16.77 -23.51 56.39
CA PHE A 151 18.15 -23.56 55.95
C PHE A 151 19.06 -22.96 57.03
N GLY A 152 20.33 -23.33 57.00
CA GLY A 152 21.29 -22.82 57.96
C GLY A 152 22.69 -22.72 57.38
N VAL A 153 23.57 -22.04 58.10
CA VAL A 153 24.95 -21.81 57.67
C VAL A 153 25.76 -23.10 57.61
N THR A 154 26.27 -23.46 56.42
CA THR A 154 27.02 -24.72 56.20
C THR A 154 28.26 -24.88 57.08
N SER A 155 28.86 -23.78 57.50
CA SER A 155 30.09 -23.76 58.30
C SER A 155 29.85 -23.90 59.82
N ASP A 156 28.62 -23.76 60.30
CA ASP A 156 28.26 -23.88 61.73
C ASP A 156 27.15 -24.92 61.89
N SER A 157 27.57 -26.18 62.07
CA SER A 157 26.67 -27.32 62.24
C SER A 157 27.06 -28.16 63.46
N ARG A 158 26.07 -28.82 64.06
CA ARG A 158 26.23 -29.74 65.20
C ARG A 158 25.48 -31.04 64.94
N CYS A 159 26.06 -32.13 65.42
CA CYS A 159 25.39 -33.42 65.41
C CYS A 159 24.53 -33.55 66.67
N LEU A 160 23.21 -33.55 66.51
CA LEU A 160 22.21 -33.59 67.59
C LEU A 160 21.14 -34.64 67.27
N ARG A 161 20.45 -35.18 68.27
CA ARG A 161 19.32 -36.12 68.04
C ARG A 161 18.08 -35.39 67.52
N GLU A 162 17.85 -34.18 68.01
CA GLU A 162 16.68 -33.36 67.72
C GLU A 162 17.12 -31.90 67.55
N ALA A 163 16.37 -31.15 66.76
CA ALA A 163 16.60 -29.73 66.54
C ALA A 163 16.59 -28.98 67.89
N THR A 164 17.69 -28.29 68.18
CA THR A 164 17.86 -27.55 69.45
C THR A 164 18.33 -26.16 69.13
N VAL A 165 17.55 -25.13 69.52
CA VAL A 165 17.89 -23.71 69.23
C VAL A 165 19.32 -23.37 69.68
N PRO A 166 20.16 -22.77 68.82
CA PRO A 166 19.86 -22.25 67.47
C PRO A 166 20.10 -23.24 66.30
N TYR A 167 20.33 -24.52 66.55
CA TYR A 167 20.57 -25.56 65.54
C TYR A 167 19.27 -26.27 65.15
N THR A 168 18.48 -25.66 64.27
CA THR A 168 17.15 -26.15 63.86
C THR A 168 17.03 -26.58 62.40
N ALA A 169 17.91 -26.10 61.51
CA ALA A 169 17.84 -26.45 60.10
C ALA A 169 18.45 -27.82 59.77
N ILE A 170 17.81 -28.53 58.85
CA ILE A 170 18.28 -29.83 58.32
C ILE A 170 18.97 -29.71 56.97
N ARG A 171 18.98 -28.50 56.39
CA ARG A 171 19.64 -28.18 55.11
C ARG A 171 20.64 -27.07 55.34
N GLY A 172 21.85 -27.26 54.83
CA GLY A 172 22.84 -26.20 54.79
C GLY A 172 22.73 -25.40 53.49
N GLY A 173 23.30 -24.21 53.46
CA GLY A 173 23.51 -23.43 52.24
C GLY A 173 23.04 -21.99 52.35
N ASP A 174 22.51 -21.62 53.51
CA ASP A 174 22.15 -20.24 53.81
C ASP A 174 23.40 -19.35 53.85
N CYS A 175 23.32 -18.26 53.09
CA CYS A 175 24.36 -17.26 52.94
C CYS A 175 24.12 -15.99 53.78
N ASP A 176 22.91 -15.81 54.35
CA ASP A 176 22.58 -14.80 55.36
C ASP A 176 21.52 -15.32 56.36
N ASP A 177 21.99 -16.10 57.36
CA ASP A 177 21.22 -16.73 58.46
C ASP A 177 20.37 -15.78 59.34
N ASN A 178 20.33 -14.49 59.01
CA ASN A 178 19.53 -13.49 59.71
C ASN A 178 18.35 -13.00 58.87
N ASP A 179 18.24 -13.43 57.61
CA ASP A 179 17.19 -13.03 56.68
C ASP A 179 16.47 -14.25 56.09
N PRO A 180 15.23 -14.54 56.53
CA PRO A 180 14.50 -15.73 56.09
C PRO A 180 14.06 -15.68 54.62
N MET A 181 14.38 -14.59 53.91
CA MET A 181 14.22 -14.44 52.47
C MET A 181 15.49 -14.74 51.68
N VAL A 182 16.58 -15.17 52.33
CA VAL A 182 17.88 -15.46 51.71
C VAL A 182 18.26 -16.91 52.01
N ASN A 183 17.91 -17.83 51.12
CA ASN A 183 18.30 -19.23 51.23
C ASN A 183 18.24 -19.96 49.87
N PRO A 184 18.86 -21.14 49.72
CA PRO A 184 18.90 -21.89 48.47
C PRO A 184 17.58 -22.25 47.78
N SER A 185 16.43 -22.07 48.44
CA SER A 185 15.12 -22.33 47.85
C SER A 185 14.36 -21.09 47.39
N MET A 186 14.90 -19.89 47.62
CA MET A 186 14.28 -18.63 47.23
C MET A 186 14.41 -18.39 45.72
N GLU A 187 13.45 -17.62 45.18
CA GLU A 187 13.62 -16.99 43.87
C GLU A 187 14.32 -15.64 44.05
N GLU A 188 15.25 -15.32 43.17
CA GLU A 188 15.92 -14.01 43.18
C GLU A 188 14.93 -12.85 43.08
N SER A 189 15.28 -11.78 43.78
CA SER A 189 14.66 -10.47 43.66
C SER A 189 15.73 -9.42 43.39
N CYS A 190 15.39 -8.42 42.58
CA CYS A 190 16.25 -7.28 42.30
C CYS A 190 16.37 -6.35 43.52
N ASN A 191 17.10 -6.78 44.54
CA ASN A 191 17.24 -6.11 45.84
C ASN A 191 18.72 -5.92 46.25
N GLY A 192 19.67 -6.39 45.43
CA GLY A 192 21.10 -6.32 45.69
C GLY A 192 21.63 -7.42 46.60
N LYS A 193 20.86 -8.49 46.82
CA LYS A 193 21.25 -9.68 47.58
C LYS A 193 21.32 -10.90 46.64
N ASP A 194 22.02 -11.93 47.07
CA ASP A 194 22.01 -13.26 46.46
C ASP A 194 20.96 -14.07 47.23
N ASP A 195 19.68 -13.89 46.88
CA ASP A 195 18.56 -14.41 47.66
C ASP A 195 18.55 -15.95 47.65
N ASN A 196 19.03 -16.59 46.59
CA ASN A 196 19.06 -18.04 46.41
C ASN A 196 20.43 -18.67 46.71
N CYS A 197 21.39 -17.88 47.20
CA CYS A 197 22.72 -18.32 47.60
C CYS A 197 23.50 -19.09 46.51
N ASN A 198 23.33 -18.74 45.24
CA ASN A 198 24.04 -19.37 44.11
C ASN A 198 25.34 -18.65 43.72
N SER A 199 25.72 -17.61 44.48
CA SER A 199 26.86 -16.72 44.25
C SER A 199 26.71 -15.73 43.09
N LEU A 200 25.50 -15.56 42.58
CA LEU A 200 25.13 -14.49 41.66
C LEU A 200 24.14 -13.58 42.40
N THR A 201 24.31 -12.27 42.22
CA THR A 201 23.42 -11.26 42.80
C THR A 201 22.57 -10.72 41.67
N ASP A 202 21.25 -10.65 41.87
CA ASP A 202 20.31 -10.04 40.94
C ASP A 202 20.44 -10.58 39.49
N GLU A 203 20.64 -11.89 39.29
CA GLU A 203 20.84 -12.46 37.94
C GLU A 203 19.60 -12.43 37.04
N GLU A 204 19.78 -12.72 35.74
CA GLU A 204 18.69 -12.82 34.78
C GLU A 204 17.63 -13.86 35.21
N LYS A 205 16.38 -13.43 35.35
CA LYS A 205 15.26 -14.32 35.69
C LYS A 205 14.97 -15.27 34.52
N LYS A 206 15.18 -16.57 34.73
CA LYS A 206 14.90 -17.64 33.75
C LYS A 206 13.52 -18.26 34.02
N GLY A 207 12.53 -17.89 33.21
CA GLY A 207 11.16 -18.40 33.32
C GLY A 207 10.30 -17.63 34.33
N GLY A 208 8.99 -17.88 34.34
CA GLY A 208 8.01 -17.09 35.10
C GLY A 208 7.64 -15.76 34.43
N GLU A 209 6.76 -14.98 35.07
CA GLU A 209 6.34 -13.67 34.56
C GLU A 209 7.37 -12.58 34.93
N CYS A 210 7.78 -11.80 33.92
CA CYS A 210 8.59 -10.59 34.11
C CYS A 210 7.73 -9.48 34.76
N GLY A 211 8.32 -8.65 35.63
CA GLY A 211 7.57 -7.59 36.35
C GLY A 211 7.36 -7.86 37.85
N THR A 212 7.62 -9.10 38.29
CA THR A 212 7.64 -9.47 39.71
C THR A 212 9.04 -9.28 40.29
N HIS A 213 9.16 -9.06 41.60
CA HIS A 213 10.46 -9.06 42.30
C HIS A 213 11.46 -8.01 41.76
N GLY A 214 10.97 -6.91 41.19
CA GLY A 214 11.79 -5.81 40.67
C GLY A 214 12.38 -6.04 39.27
N TYR A 215 12.17 -7.21 38.67
CA TYR A 215 12.57 -7.47 37.29
C TYR A 215 11.74 -6.68 36.31
N MET A 216 12.39 -6.10 35.32
CA MET A 216 11.75 -5.46 34.17
C MET A 216 12.10 -6.21 32.89
N LEU A 217 11.20 -6.12 31.91
CA LEU A 217 11.43 -6.67 30.59
C LEU A 217 12.24 -5.67 29.77
N PHE A 218 13.39 -6.09 29.26
CA PHE A 218 14.23 -5.33 28.35
C PHE A 218 14.37 -6.07 27.03
N TYR A 219 14.09 -5.38 25.93
CA TYR A 219 14.27 -5.86 24.58
C TYR A 219 15.69 -5.52 24.09
N TYR A 220 16.22 -6.40 23.25
CA TYR A 220 17.44 -6.11 22.49
C TYR A 220 17.17 -4.92 21.55
N ASP A 221 18.02 -3.91 21.67
CA ASP A 221 17.97 -2.63 20.96
C ASP A 221 19.36 -2.36 20.37
N GLY A 222 19.51 -2.70 19.10
CA GLY A 222 20.76 -2.65 18.33
C GLY A 222 21.12 -1.25 17.82
N ASP A 223 20.13 -0.49 17.39
CA ASP A 223 20.30 0.82 16.74
C ASP A 223 20.12 2.03 17.68
N ASN A 224 19.68 1.80 18.92
CA ASN A 224 19.49 2.77 19.99
C ASN A 224 18.28 3.72 19.80
N ASP A 225 17.20 3.26 19.19
CA ASP A 225 15.98 4.05 19.00
C ASP A 225 14.94 3.93 20.14
N SER A 226 15.25 3.13 21.16
CA SER A 226 14.42 2.83 22.35
C SER A 226 13.25 1.86 22.13
N PHE A 227 13.10 1.32 20.92
CA PHE A 227 12.32 0.14 20.63
C PHE A 227 13.28 -1.06 20.50
N GLY A 228 12.72 -2.26 20.57
CA GLY A 228 13.53 -3.47 20.46
C GLY A 228 12.72 -4.64 19.95
N VAL A 229 13.43 -5.69 19.58
CA VAL A 229 12.86 -6.84 18.88
C VAL A 229 11.97 -7.67 19.81
N GLU A 230 10.68 -7.79 19.49
CA GLU A 230 9.66 -8.43 20.37
C GLU A 230 10.03 -9.87 20.80
N GLY A 231 10.67 -10.63 19.91
CA GLY A 231 11.10 -12.02 20.17
C GLY A 231 12.44 -12.16 20.90
N ASN A 232 13.14 -11.06 21.19
CA ASN A 232 14.46 -11.06 21.81
C ASN A 232 14.48 -10.17 23.05
N ALA A 233 13.86 -10.68 24.12
CA ALA A 233 13.72 -9.98 25.39
C ALA A 233 14.37 -10.76 26.54
N LYS A 234 14.83 -10.02 27.55
CA LYS A 234 15.37 -10.56 28.81
C LYS A 234 14.71 -9.92 30.02
N CYS A 235 14.56 -10.69 31.09
CA CYS A 235 14.12 -10.20 32.38
C CYS A 235 15.33 -9.82 33.23
N LEU A 236 15.56 -8.52 33.40
CA LEU A 236 16.73 -7.97 34.06
C LEU A 236 16.32 -6.93 35.12
N CYS A 237 17.18 -6.72 36.11
CA CYS A 237 16.99 -5.69 37.14
C CYS A 237 17.30 -4.27 36.63
N ALA A 238 18.15 -4.17 35.59
CA ALA A 238 18.57 -2.94 34.96
C ALA A 238 18.95 -3.22 33.49
N PRO A 239 18.96 -2.20 32.62
CA PRO A 239 19.40 -2.38 31.24
C PRO A 239 20.87 -2.85 31.21
N TRP A 240 21.17 -3.86 30.39
CA TRP A 240 22.49 -4.46 30.33
C TRP A 240 22.91 -4.77 28.89
N GLY A 241 24.05 -4.23 28.48
CA GLY A 241 24.54 -4.36 27.11
C GLY A 241 23.54 -3.76 26.10
N ALA A 242 23.12 -4.56 25.13
CA ALA A 242 22.13 -4.18 24.13
C ALA A 242 20.67 -4.37 24.59
N PHE A 243 20.42 -5.02 25.74
CA PHE A 243 19.07 -5.18 26.28
C PHE A 243 18.71 -3.94 27.11
N LYS A 244 18.16 -2.92 26.44
CA LYS A 244 17.92 -1.60 27.05
C LYS A 244 16.60 -0.92 26.66
N ALA A 245 15.91 -1.39 25.61
CA ALA A 245 14.59 -0.90 25.25
C ALA A 245 13.49 -1.49 26.14
N GLN A 246 12.50 -0.68 26.51
CA GLN A 246 11.32 -1.12 27.27
C GLN A 246 10.07 -1.22 26.38
N ARG A 247 10.20 -0.86 25.11
CA ARG A 247 9.13 -0.93 24.12
C ARG A 247 9.51 -1.99 23.09
N ALA A 248 8.53 -2.80 22.71
CA ALA A 248 8.69 -3.87 21.71
C ALA A 248 8.32 -3.36 20.31
N LEU A 249 8.33 -4.28 19.33
CA LEU A 249 7.85 -4.10 17.95
C LEU A 249 8.77 -3.26 17.06
N ASP A 250 10.07 -3.24 17.34
CA ASP A 250 11.06 -2.87 16.33
C ASP A 250 11.17 -3.98 15.28
N CYS A 251 10.90 -3.62 14.03
CA CYS A 251 10.92 -4.53 12.88
C CYS A 251 12.23 -4.48 12.07
N ASP A 252 13.13 -3.52 12.31
CA ASP A 252 14.50 -3.49 11.79
C ASP A 252 15.48 -2.82 12.77
N ASP A 253 15.94 -3.60 13.73
CA ASP A 253 16.84 -3.20 14.84
C ASP A 253 18.27 -2.80 14.43
N HIS A 254 18.50 -2.58 13.14
CA HIS A 254 19.71 -1.96 12.60
C HIS A 254 19.46 -0.54 12.06
N ASP A 255 18.22 -0.06 12.06
CA ASP A 255 17.79 1.20 11.49
C ASP A 255 16.81 1.94 12.41
N ALA A 256 17.34 2.92 13.15
CA ALA A 256 16.59 3.75 14.09
C ALA A 256 15.44 4.58 13.48
N GLN A 257 15.26 4.54 12.16
CA GLN A 257 14.11 5.12 11.46
C GLN A 257 12.96 4.13 11.23
N VAL A 258 13.08 2.88 11.69
CA VAL A 258 12.11 1.81 11.49
C VAL A 258 11.61 1.31 12.85
N ASN A 259 10.58 1.97 13.38
CA ASN A 259 9.97 1.59 14.66
C ASN A 259 8.52 2.10 14.78
N PRO A 260 7.73 1.58 15.73
CA PRO A 260 6.31 1.92 15.88
C PRO A 260 5.95 3.40 16.08
N SER A 261 6.92 4.26 16.35
CA SER A 261 6.70 5.69 16.51
C SER A 261 7.02 6.54 15.29
N MET A 262 7.63 5.95 14.27
CA MET A 262 8.00 6.66 13.05
C MET A 262 6.78 6.84 12.14
N PRO A 263 6.71 7.95 11.36
CA PRO A 263 5.78 8.04 10.26
C PRO A 263 6.25 7.15 9.10
N GLU A 264 5.30 6.60 8.34
CA GLU A 264 5.62 5.86 7.11
C GLU A 264 6.21 6.80 6.06
N ILE A 265 7.24 6.37 5.32
CA ILE A 265 7.92 7.19 4.31
C ILE A 265 7.71 6.60 2.91
N CYS A 266 7.19 7.42 1.99
CA CYS A 266 6.92 6.94 0.64
C CYS A 266 8.18 6.49 -0.13
N SER A 267 8.04 5.35 -0.84
CA SER A 267 8.95 4.82 -1.85
C SER A 267 10.33 4.35 -1.33
N ASN A 268 10.44 4.04 -0.04
CA ASN A 268 11.64 3.41 0.54
C ASN A 268 11.52 1.87 0.65
N ASN A 269 10.33 1.30 0.39
CA ASN A 269 9.99 -0.13 0.51
C ASN A 269 10.22 -0.71 1.91
N LYS A 270 10.05 0.10 2.96
CA LYS A 270 10.09 -0.33 4.36
C LYS A 270 8.70 -0.19 4.98
N ASP A 271 8.47 -0.88 6.09
CA ASP A 271 7.35 -0.66 6.99
C ASP A 271 7.94 0.14 8.15
N ASP A 272 8.07 1.46 7.96
CA ASP A 272 8.84 2.32 8.86
C ASP A 272 8.20 2.39 10.24
N ASN A 273 6.87 2.20 10.32
CA ASN A 273 6.11 2.25 11.55
C ASN A 273 5.71 0.87 12.11
N CYS A 274 6.26 -0.19 11.54
CA CYS A 274 6.08 -1.58 11.96
C CYS A 274 4.62 -2.00 12.18
N ASN A 275 3.69 -1.48 11.38
CA ASN A 275 2.26 -1.76 11.52
C ASN A 275 1.77 -2.88 10.58
N GLY A 276 2.66 -3.40 9.72
CA GLY A 276 2.40 -4.43 8.72
C GLY A 276 1.97 -3.90 7.36
N GLN A 277 2.02 -2.59 7.13
CA GLN A 277 1.71 -1.95 5.85
C GLN A 277 2.86 -1.08 5.39
N THR A 278 3.26 -1.25 4.13
CA THR A 278 4.26 -0.41 3.47
C THR A 278 3.56 0.64 2.61
N ASP A 279 4.06 1.87 2.57
CA ASP A 279 3.60 2.95 1.67
C ASP A 279 2.09 3.30 1.82
N GLU A 280 1.60 3.32 3.06
CA GLU A 280 0.18 3.53 3.35
C GLU A 280 -0.33 4.96 3.11
N ALA A 281 -1.65 5.13 3.11
CA ALA A 281 -2.27 6.42 2.85
C ALA A 281 -1.91 7.45 3.94
N GLY A 282 -1.36 8.59 3.53
CA GLY A 282 -0.91 9.65 4.43
C GLY A 282 0.57 9.55 4.86
N ALA A 283 1.33 8.61 4.30
CA ALA A 283 2.78 8.52 4.49
C ALA A 283 3.51 9.84 4.14
N GLU A 284 4.61 10.13 4.81
CA GLU A 284 5.44 11.29 4.55
C GLU A 284 5.99 11.26 3.12
N GLY A 285 5.89 12.40 2.43
CA GLY A 285 6.25 12.50 1.01
C GLY A 285 5.18 12.01 0.03
N CYS A 286 3.98 11.66 0.51
CA CYS A 286 2.86 11.31 -0.34
C CYS A 286 2.46 12.46 -1.28
N LYS A 287 1.90 12.08 -2.43
CA LYS A 287 1.32 13.01 -3.40
C LYS A 287 -0.20 12.96 -3.30
N THR A 288 -0.83 14.11 -3.54
CA THR A 288 -2.29 14.17 -3.64
C THR A 288 -2.73 13.56 -4.96
N TYR A 289 -3.54 12.51 -4.88
CA TYR A 289 -4.24 11.92 -6.01
C TYR A 289 -5.74 12.15 -5.86
N TYR A 290 -6.39 12.55 -6.94
CA TYR A 290 -7.82 12.78 -7.01
C TYR A 290 -8.54 11.52 -7.48
N TYR A 291 -9.75 11.32 -6.97
CA TYR A 291 -10.64 10.27 -7.42
C TYR A 291 -11.06 10.57 -8.85
N ASP A 292 -10.73 9.65 -9.74
CA ASP A 292 -10.91 9.65 -11.18
C ASP A 292 -11.54 8.29 -11.52
N ALA A 293 -12.80 8.30 -11.96
CA ALA A 293 -13.52 7.08 -12.32
C ALA A 293 -13.33 6.67 -13.79
N ASP A 294 -13.17 7.60 -14.73
CA ASP A 294 -13.15 7.32 -16.17
C ASP A 294 -11.76 7.22 -16.84
N GLY A 295 -10.71 7.78 -16.23
CA GLY A 295 -9.31 7.53 -16.54
C GLY A 295 -8.63 8.60 -17.37
N ASP A 296 -9.12 9.84 -17.37
CA ASP A 296 -8.55 10.92 -18.16
C ASP A 296 -7.43 11.73 -17.45
N ASN A 297 -7.15 11.41 -16.18
CA ASN A 297 -6.19 12.07 -15.26
C ASN A 297 -6.65 13.39 -14.64
N TYR A 298 -7.88 13.81 -14.89
CA TYR A 298 -8.60 14.77 -14.06
C TYR A 298 -9.52 13.98 -13.12
N GLY A 299 -9.75 14.54 -11.94
CA GLY A 299 -10.60 13.91 -10.96
C GLY A 299 -11.53 14.90 -10.28
N THR A 300 -12.48 14.36 -9.55
CA THR A 300 -13.32 15.13 -8.64
C THR A 300 -12.50 15.84 -7.54
N THR A 301 -13.18 16.65 -6.71
CA THR A 301 -12.58 17.26 -5.51
C THR A 301 -12.21 16.26 -4.40
N LYS A 302 -12.62 14.98 -4.53
CA LYS A 302 -12.30 13.94 -3.56
C LYS A 302 -10.86 13.47 -3.77
N SER A 303 -9.99 13.67 -2.79
CA SER A 303 -8.57 13.36 -2.89
C SER A 303 -8.03 12.53 -1.73
N GLN A 304 -6.97 11.78 -1.97
CA GLN A 304 -6.16 11.08 -0.96
C GLN A 304 -4.68 11.39 -1.14
N CYS A 305 -3.91 11.35 -0.06
CA CYS A 305 -2.46 11.45 -0.12
C CYS A 305 -1.87 10.03 -0.17
N LEU A 306 -1.28 9.65 -1.30
CA LEU A 306 -0.78 8.31 -1.55
C LEU A 306 0.66 8.35 -2.09
N CYS A 307 1.42 7.28 -1.87
CA CYS A 307 2.78 7.15 -2.43
C CYS A 307 2.77 6.81 -3.93
N SER A 308 1.69 6.19 -4.42
CA SER A 308 1.45 5.90 -5.83
C SER A 308 -0.07 5.85 -6.11
N PRO A 309 -0.51 5.93 -7.38
CA PRO A 309 -1.92 5.78 -7.72
C PRO A 309 -2.51 4.46 -7.20
N ALA A 310 -3.66 4.51 -6.53
CA ALA A 310 -4.32 3.33 -5.98
C ALA A 310 -5.83 3.33 -6.29
N GLY A 311 -6.29 2.29 -6.98
CA GLY A 311 -7.68 2.17 -7.41
C GLY A 311 -8.11 3.37 -8.27
N ASN A 312 -9.16 4.07 -7.83
CA ASN A 312 -9.66 5.26 -8.53
C ASN A 312 -8.95 6.55 -8.10
N TYR A 313 -8.09 6.54 -7.08
CA TYR A 313 -7.26 7.72 -6.77
C TYR A 313 -6.00 7.70 -7.62
N ARG A 314 -6.11 8.25 -8.82
CA ARG A 314 -5.04 8.20 -9.84
C ARG A 314 -4.80 9.51 -10.58
N ALA A 315 -5.79 10.41 -10.61
CA ALA A 315 -5.64 11.71 -11.24
C ALA A 315 -4.70 12.61 -10.44
N THR A 316 -3.93 13.43 -11.15
CA THR A 316 -3.01 14.41 -10.54
C THR A 316 -3.57 15.82 -10.55
N MET A 317 -4.65 16.03 -11.29
CA MET A 317 -5.37 17.29 -11.39
C MET A 317 -6.81 17.10 -10.93
N SER A 318 -7.39 18.14 -10.34
CA SER A 318 -8.79 18.18 -9.94
C SER A 318 -9.59 19.05 -10.88
N GLY A 319 -10.91 18.95 -10.81
CA GLY A 319 -11.83 19.90 -11.47
C GLY A 319 -12.67 19.27 -12.56
N ASP A 320 -12.66 17.95 -12.66
CA ASP A 320 -13.58 17.21 -13.52
C ASP A 320 -15.03 17.43 -13.07
N CYS A 321 -15.87 17.87 -14.00
CA CYS A 321 -17.28 18.15 -13.81
C CYS A 321 -18.20 16.96 -14.16
N ASP A 322 -17.70 15.92 -14.84
CA ASP A 322 -18.38 14.63 -15.09
C ASP A 322 -17.38 13.46 -15.14
N ASP A 323 -16.92 13.03 -13.96
CA ASP A 323 -15.90 11.98 -13.70
C ASP A 323 -16.27 10.55 -14.20
N ASN A 324 -17.33 10.42 -14.98
CA ASN A 324 -17.73 9.17 -15.65
C ASN A 324 -17.59 9.25 -17.18
N ASP A 325 -17.18 10.38 -17.74
CA ASP A 325 -16.98 10.60 -19.16
C ASP A 325 -15.59 11.18 -19.45
N PRO A 326 -14.65 10.39 -20.00
CA PRO A 326 -13.26 10.81 -20.21
C PRO A 326 -13.09 11.86 -21.34
N GLN A 327 -14.20 12.38 -21.88
CA GLN A 327 -14.24 13.51 -22.81
C GLN A 327 -14.62 14.81 -22.11
N VAL A 328 -14.90 14.78 -20.81
CA VAL A 328 -15.31 15.94 -20.01
C VAL A 328 -14.23 16.19 -18.95
N TYR A 329 -13.40 17.21 -19.16
CA TYR A 329 -12.35 17.60 -18.22
C TYR A 329 -11.90 19.04 -18.43
N PRO A 330 -11.29 19.68 -17.42
CA PRO A 330 -10.71 21.01 -17.55
C PRO A 330 -9.84 21.20 -18.79
N GLY A 331 -10.31 22.04 -19.71
CA GLY A 331 -9.60 22.37 -20.96
C GLY A 331 -9.80 21.38 -22.12
N ALA A 332 -10.73 20.44 -22.03
CA ALA A 332 -11.16 19.65 -23.18
C ALA A 332 -11.71 20.55 -24.31
N PRO A 333 -11.71 20.11 -25.58
CA PRO A 333 -12.42 20.81 -26.64
C PRO A 333 -13.95 20.71 -26.45
N GLU A 334 -14.64 21.84 -26.47
CA GLU A 334 -16.11 21.90 -26.52
C GLU A 334 -16.65 21.25 -27.78
N ARG A 335 -17.77 20.54 -27.66
CA ARG A 335 -18.43 19.81 -28.76
C ARG A 335 -19.91 20.14 -28.75
N CYS A 336 -20.57 20.07 -29.90
CA CYS A 336 -22.02 20.25 -29.98
C CYS A 336 -22.76 18.98 -29.49
N ASP A 337 -22.59 18.61 -28.23
CA ASP A 337 -23.19 17.42 -27.61
C ASP A 337 -24.05 17.74 -26.37
N GLY A 338 -24.18 19.03 -26.02
CA GLY A 338 -24.98 19.50 -24.90
C GLY A 338 -24.30 19.34 -23.55
N LYS A 339 -22.98 19.09 -23.51
CA LYS A 339 -22.17 19.03 -22.30
C LYS A 339 -21.22 20.23 -22.23
N ASP A 340 -20.89 20.62 -21.01
CA ASP A 340 -19.74 21.49 -20.74
C ASP A 340 -18.51 20.59 -20.69
N ASN A 341 -17.91 20.32 -21.86
CA ASN A 341 -16.81 19.35 -21.97
C ASN A 341 -15.55 19.86 -21.26
N ASN A 342 -15.35 21.17 -21.22
CA ASN A 342 -14.12 21.78 -20.74
C ASN A 342 -14.20 22.29 -19.29
N CYS A 343 -15.37 22.14 -18.67
CA CYS A 343 -15.71 22.54 -17.31
C CYS A 343 -15.49 24.05 -17.01
N ASP A 344 -15.69 24.93 -18.00
CA ASP A 344 -15.58 26.39 -17.85
C ASP A 344 -16.91 27.09 -17.54
N GLY A 345 -18.02 26.34 -17.56
CA GLY A 345 -19.37 26.82 -17.31
C GLY A 345 -20.15 27.22 -18.56
N LEU A 346 -19.59 27.06 -19.77
CA LEU A 346 -20.24 27.34 -21.04
C LEU A 346 -20.51 26.05 -21.82
N THR A 347 -21.78 25.66 -21.91
CA THR A 347 -22.20 24.55 -22.76
C THR A 347 -22.28 24.95 -24.23
N ASP A 348 -21.63 24.19 -25.11
CA ASP A 348 -21.73 24.32 -26.58
C ASP A 348 -21.51 25.76 -27.13
N PRO A 349 -20.42 26.47 -26.76
CA PRO A 349 -20.19 27.84 -27.21
C PRO A 349 -19.96 27.95 -28.72
N ALA A 350 -20.04 29.17 -29.26
CA ALA A 350 -19.75 29.43 -30.66
C ALA A 350 -18.34 28.96 -31.04
N GLY A 351 -18.23 28.16 -32.10
CA GLY A 351 -16.99 27.51 -32.53
C GLY A 351 -16.70 26.14 -31.91
N ALA A 352 -17.62 25.58 -31.11
CA ALA A 352 -17.52 24.21 -30.60
C ALA A 352 -17.39 23.17 -31.74
N GLN A 353 -16.71 22.07 -31.47
CA GLN A 353 -16.48 21.02 -32.46
C GLN A 353 -17.80 20.42 -32.96
N GLY A 354 -17.96 20.33 -34.28
CA GLY A 354 -19.18 19.85 -34.91
C GLY A 354 -20.24 20.94 -35.13
N CYS A 355 -19.91 22.20 -34.86
CA CYS A 355 -20.78 23.32 -35.20
C CYS A 355 -21.05 23.41 -36.71
N ILE A 356 -22.21 23.97 -37.04
CA ILE A 356 -22.63 24.27 -38.40
C ILE A 356 -22.45 25.78 -38.61
N THR A 357 -21.98 26.17 -39.79
CA THR A 357 -21.93 27.59 -40.17
C THR A 357 -23.35 28.09 -40.44
N TYR A 358 -23.82 29.01 -39.61
CA TYR A 358 -25.04 29.76 -39.82
C TYR A 358 -24.72 31.18 -40.28
N TYR A 359 -25.46 31.65 -41.28
CA TYR A 359 -25.40 33.01 -41.80
C TYR A 359 -26.45 33.88 -41.12
N TYR A 360 -26.11 35.16 -40.97
CA TYR A 360 -27.04 36.17 -40.49
C TYR A 360 -28.16 36.35 -41.53
N ASP A 361 -29.39 36.16 -41.08
CA ASP A 361 -30.64 36.12 -41.84
C ASP A 361 -31.71 36.88 -41.02
N ALA A 362 -31.94 38.14 -41.38
CA ALA A 362 -32.86 39.03 -40.70
C ALA A 362 -34.32 38.86 -41.12
N ASP A 363 -34.58 38.48 -42.37
CA ASP A 363 -35.93 38.37 -42.92
C ASP A 363 -36.54 36.96 -42.84
N ASN A 364 -35.72 35.96 -42.48
CA ASN A 364 -36.03 34.55 -42.25
C ASN A 364 -36.42 33.76 -43.50
N ASP A 365 -35.77 34.03 -44.63
CA ASP A 365 -36.01 33.33 -45.89
C ASP A 365 -35.09 32.12 -46.16
N THR A 366 -34.21 31.82 -45.19
CA THR A 366 -33.20 30.72 -45.18
C THR A 366 -31.91 30.98 -45.96
N TYR A 367 -31.81 32.10 -46.67
CA TYR A 367 -30.58 32.65 -47.17
C TYR A 367 -30.12 33.77 -46.23
N GLY A 368 -28.81 34.00 -46.20
CA GLY A 368 -28.25 35.03 -45.34
C GLY A 368 -27.13 35.78 -46.02
N THR A 369 -26.72 36.87 -45.36
CA THR A 369 -25.56 37.66 -45.76
C THR A 369 -24.23 36.87 -45.66
N SER A 370 -23.12 37.51 -46.03
CA SER A 370 -21.78 36.96 -45.82
C SER A 370 -21.34 36.85 -44.34
N GLN A 371 -22.07 37.49 -43.42
CA GLN A 371 -21.77 37.41 -41.99
C GLN A 371 -22.19 36.05 -41.45
N SER A 372 -21.25 35.32 -40.83
CA SER A 372 -21.49 33.96 -40.36
C SER A 372 -20.89 33.67 -38.99
N GLN A 373 -21.47 32.69 -38.29
CA GLN A 373 -20.97 32.12 -37.05
C GLN A 373 -21.09 30.59 -37.10
N CYS A 374 -20.13 29.90 -36.50
CA CYS A 374 -20.20 28.45 -36.34
C CYS A 374 -20.91 28.16 -35.02
N LEU A 375 -22.14 27.63 -35.08
CA LEU A 375 -23.00 27.41 -33.92
C LEU A 375 -23.51 25.95 -33.88
N CYS A 376 -23.84 25.46 -32.70
CA CYS A 376 -24.44 24.14 -32.52
C CYS A 376 -25.94 24.12 -32.84
N SER A 377 -26.58 25.29 -32.80
CA SER A 377 -27.98 25.50 -33.20
C SER A 377 -28.19 26.95 -33.62
N PRO A 378 -29.22 27.26 -34.43
CA PRO A 378 -29.47 28.61 -34.89
C PRO A 378 -29.78 29.52 -33.68
N THR A 379 -29.06 30.65 -33.58
CA THR A 379 -29.14 31.57 -32.44
C THR A 379 -29.36 33.00 -32.93
N GLY A 380 -30.43 33.65 -32.44
CA GLY A 380 -30.76 35.01 -32.89
C GLY A 380 -31.02 35.05 -34.40
N ASN A 381 -30.32 35.94 -35.12
CA ASN A 381 -30.43 36.04 -36.57
C ASN A 381 -29.45 35.13 -37.32
N PHE A 382 -28.54 34.42 -36.63
CA PHE A 382 -27.69 33.41 -37.29
C PHE A 382 -28.49 32.11 -37.44
N ARG A 383 -29.20 31.96 -38.56
CA ARG A 383 -30.14 30.85 -38.80
C ARG A 383 -30.16 30.30 -40.22
N ALA A 384 -29.72 31.04 -41.22
CA ALA A 384 -29.60 30.55 -42.58
C ALA A 384 -28.42 29.59 -42.73
N THR A 385 -28.57 28.52 -43.52
CA THR A 385 -27.48 27.59 -43.85
C THR A 385 -26.84 27.88 -45.20
N SER A 386 -27.41 28.83 -45.95
CA SER A 386 -26.98 29.24 -47.27
C SER A 386 -26.67 30.73 -47.26
N SER A 387 -25.52 31.11 -47.82
CA SER A 387 -25.17 32.51 -48.03
C SER A 387 -25.61 32.99 -49.41
N GLY A 388 -25.60 34.29 -49.62
CA GLY A 388 -25.75 34.90 -50.95
C GLY A 388 -27.00 35.75 -51.09
N ASP A 389 -27.66 36.05 -49.98
CA ASP A 389 -28.74 37.02 -49.94
C ASP A 389 -28.21 38.42 -50.30
N CYS A 390 -28.82 39.03 -51.32
CA CYS A 390 -28.48 40.36 -51.80
C CYS A 390 -29.27 41.47 -51.08
N ASN A 391 -30.36 41.15 -50.40
CA ASN A 391 -31.13 42.05 -49.55
C ASN A 391 -31.84 41.30 -48.41
N ASP A 392 -31.11 41.11 -47.30
CA ASP A 392 -31.49 40.35 -46.09
C ASP A 392 -32.69 40.94 -45.30
N ASP A 393 -33.31 42.01 -45.78
CA ASP A 393 -34.53 42.61 -45.23
C ASP A 393 -35.80 42.24 -46.06
N GLU A 394 -35.65 41.56 -47.20
CA GLU A 394 -36.71 41.26 -48.16
C GLU A 394 -36.72 39.77 -48.60
N PRO A 395 -37.64 38.92 -48.07
CA PRO A 395 -37.66 37.45 -48.26
C PRO A 395 -37.88 36.93 -49.68
N GLN A 396 -37.97 37.84 -50.65
CA GLN A 396 -38.20 37.55 -52.07
C GLN A 396 -36.94 37.79 -52.90
N LEU A 397 -35.86 38.28 -52.30
CA LEU A 397 -34.61 38.67 -52.96
C LEU A 397 -33.47 37.78 -52.48
N ASN A 398 -33.46 36.53 -52.93
CA ASN A 398 -32.50 35.52 -52.50
C ASN A 398 -32.13 34.55 -53.63
N PRO A 399 -31.02 33.80 -53.51
CA PRO A 399 -30.58 32.82 -54.52
C PRO A 399 -31.60 31.76 -54.96
N GLY A 400 -32.64 31.50 -54.17
CA GLY A 400 -33.71 30.56 -54.49
C GLY A 400 -34.93 31.21 -55.17
N ALA A 401 -34.98 32.53 -55.28
CA ALA A 401 -36.10 33.24 -55.85
C ALA A 401 -36.19 33.08 -57.37
N THR A 402 -37.39 33.26 -57.91
CA THR A 402 -37.61 33.33 -59.36
C THR A 402 -37.43 34.76 -59.83
N GLU A 403 -36.59 34.95 -60.85
CA GLU A 403 -36.37 36.26 -61.46
C GLU A 403 -37.66 36.80 -62.09
N LYS A 404 -37.92 38.09 -61.95
CA LYS A 404 -39.07 38.80 -62.51
C LYS A 404 -38.58 39.92 -63.42
N CYS A 405 -39.41 40.30 -64.39
CA CYS A 405 -39.17 41.49 -65.21
C CYS A 405 -39.52 42.78 -64.44
N ASP A 406 -38.79 43.09 -63.38
CA ASP A 406 -39.02 44.26 -62.52
C ASP A 406 -37.77 45.16 -62.32
N GLY A 407 -36.64 44.80 -62.95
CA GLY A 407 -35.37 45.51 -62.89
C GLY A 407 -34.55 45.21 -61.63
N ILE A 408 -34.97 44.26 -60.81
CA ILE A 408 -34.28 43.83 -59.59
C ILE A 408 -33.78 42.40 -59.80
N ASP A 409 -32.51 42.15 -59.47
CA ASP A 409 -31.93 40.80 -59.40
C ASP A 409 -32.56 40.04 -58.23
N ASN A 410 -33.71 39.40 -58.45
CA ASN A 410 -34.45 38.72 -57.40
C ASN A 410 -33.73 37.46 -56.95
N ASN A 411 -33.06 36.77 -57.88
CA ASN A 411 -32.36 35.53 -57.60
C ASN A 411 -30.87 35.72 -57.20
N CYS A 412 -30.46 36.97 -56.97
CA CYS A 412 -29.12 37.37 -56.52
C CYS A 412 -27.97 36.72 -57.31
N ASN A 413 -28.16 36.47 -58.61
CA ASN A 413 -27.16 35.80 -59.45
C ASN A 413 -26.21 36.80 -60.16
N GLY A 414 -26.46 38.10 -59.98
CA GLY A 414 -25.74 39.22 -60.58
C GLY A 414 -26.35 39.73 -61.89
N GLN A 415 -27.53 39.23 -62.29
CA GLN A 415 -28.22 39.62 -63.52
C GLN A 415 -29.70 39.89 -63.24
N ALA A 416 -30.10 41.16 -63.37
CA ALA A 416 -31.52 41.51 -63.35
C ALA A 416 -32.20 41.18 -64.69
N ASP A 417 -33.47 40.78 -64.63
CA ASP A 417 -34.37 40.62 -65.79
C ASP A 417 -33.87 39.61 -66.85
N GLU A 418 -33.35 38.47 -66.41
CA GLU A 418 -32.73 37.47 -67.30
C GLU A 418 -33.73 36.77 -68.26
N ALA A 419 -33.20 36.08 -69.28
CA ALA A 419 -34.03 35.39 -70.26
C ALA A 419 -34.86 34.28 -69.59
N GLY A 420 -36.18 34.33 -69.77
CA GLY A 420 -37.13 33.43 -69.10
C GLY A 420 -37.62 33.91 -67.74
N ALA A 421 -37.26 35.12 -67.30
CA ALA A 421 -37.81 35.74 -66.10
C ALA A 421 -39.36 35.79 -66.12
N GLN A 422 -39.96 35.70 -64.95
CA GLN A 422 -41.40 35.75 -64.80
C GLN A 422 -41.95 37.09 -65.33
N GLY A 423 -42.93 36.99 -66.25
CA GLY A 423 -43.51 38.16 -66.92
C GLY A 423 -42.82 38.53 -68.23
N CYS A 424 -41.86 37.73 -68.70
CA CYS A 424 -41.23 37.93 -70.00
C CYS A 424 -42.22 37.82 -71.16
N ILE A 425 -41.91 38.53 -72.25
CA ILE A 425 -42.64 38.49 -73.52
C ILE A 425 -41.81 37.68 -74.50
N THR A 426 -42.45 36.82 -75.29
CA THR A 426 -41.78 36.11 -76.38
C THR A 426 -41.44 37.08 -77.50
N TYR A 427 -40.15 37.27 -77.75
CA TYR A 427 -39.63 38.00 -78.89
C TYR A 427 -39.06 37.03 -79.93
N TYR A 428 -39.36 37.29 -81.19
CA TYR A 428 -38.84 36.57 -82.35
C TYR A 428 -37.64 37.29 -82.92
N TRP A 429 -36.71 36.50 -83.47
CA TRP A 429 -35.55 37.01 -84.20
C TRP A 429 -36.03 37.69 -85.48
N ASP A 430 -35.70 38.97 -85.62
CA ASP A 430 -36.11 39.90 -86.68
C ASP A 430 -34.88 40.69 -87.11
N ALA A 431 -34.23 40.28 -88.21
CA ALA A 431 -32.99 40.88 -88.68
C ALA A 431 -33.18 42.13 -89.56
N ASP A 432 -34.31 42.31 -90.23
CA ASP A 432 -34.58 43.45 -91.12
C ASP A 432 -35.43 44.59 -90.51
N ASN A 433 -36.00 44.36 -89.32
CA ASN A 433 -36.77 45.29 -88.49
C ASN A 433 -38.17 45.62 -89.02
N ASP A 434 -38.88 44.66 -89.62
CA ASP A 434 -40.26 44.86 -90.09
C ASP A 434 -41.36 44.49 -89.08
N THR A 435 -40.97 44.05 -87.88
CA THR A 435 -41.81 43.62 -86.74
C THR A 435 -42.37 42.20 -86.80
N TYR A 436 -42.15 41.48 -87.89
CA TYR A 436 -42.28 40.03 -87.95
C TYR A 436 -40.90 39.41 -87.81
N GLY A 437 -40.86 38.19 -87.29
CA GLY A 437 -39.60 37.47 -87.13
C GLY A 437 -39.74 36.01 -87.53
N THR A 438 -38.61 35.35 -87.60
CA THR A 438 -38.53 33.90 -87.85
C THR A 438 -39.17 33.07 -86.71
N SER A 439 -39.12 31.74 -86.84
CA SER A 439 -39.53 30.82 -85.77
C SER A 439 -38.59 30.81 -84.55
N GLN A 440 -37.39 31.39 -84.67
CA GLN A 440 -36.44 31.49 -83.55
C GLN A 440 -36.93 32.53 -82.54
N SER A 441 -37.14 32.13 -81.29
CA SER A 441 -37.70 33.00 -80.24
C SER A 441 -37.01 32.84 -78.89
N GLN A 442 -37.10 33.90 -78.09
CA GLN A 442 -36.66 33.94 -76.69
C GLN A 442 -37.69 34.69 -75.85
N CYS A 443 -37.87 34.29 -74.59
CA CYS A 443 -38.70 35.03 -73.65
C CYS A 443 -37.83 36.07 -72.92
N LEU A 444 -38.06 37.35 -73.17
CA LEU A 444 -37.23 38.45 -72.66
C LEU A 444 -38.11 39.53 -72.01
N CYS A 445 -37.53 40.31 -71.08
CA CYS A 445 -38.22 41.44 -70.46
C CYS A 445 -38.27 42.68 -71.37
N SER A 446 -37.30 42.81 -72.28
CA SER A 446 -37.24 43.85 -73.29
C SER A 446 -36.57 43.33 -74.57
N PRO A 447 -36.84 43.93 -75.74
CA PRO A 447 -36.20 43.51 -76.99
C PRO A 447 -34.68 43.64 -76.88
N THR A 448 -33.94 42.58 -77.23
CA THR A 448 -32.49 42.50 -77.06
C THR A 448 -31.83 41.98 -78.33
N GLY A 449 -30.89 42.75 -78.89
CA GLY A 449 -30.30 42.41 -80.18
C GLY A 449 -31.39 42.23 -81.24
N ASN A 450 -31.35 41.14 -81.99
CA ASN A 450 -32.35 40.84 -83.03
C ASN A 450 -33.64 40.20 -82.52
N PHE A 451 -33.74 39.83 -81.23
CA PHE A 451 -35.01 39.38 -80.65
C PHE A 451 -35.88 40.61 -80.31
N ARG A 452 -36.66 41.09 -81.29
CA ARG A 452 -37.46 42.34 -81.15
C ARG A 452 -38.87 42.27 -81.72
N ALA A 453 -39.15 41.34 -82.64
CA ALA A 453 -40.49 41.14 -83.19
C ALA A 453 -41.38 40.44 -82.15
N THR A 454 -42.66 40.81 -82.09
CA THR A 454 -43.65 40.14 -81.21
C THR A 454 -44.55 39.18 -81.99
N ARG A 455 -44.34 39.08 -83.31
CA ARG A 455 -45.08 38.23 -84.24
C ARG A 455 -44.09 37.35 -84.99
N SER A 456 -44.44 36.08 -85.16
CA SER A 456 -43.68 35.16 -85.99
C SER A 456 -44.25 35.06 -87.40
N GLY A 457 -43.50 34.46 -88.31
CA GLY A 457 -44.00 34.01 -89.61
C GLY A 457 -43.32 34.68 -90.80
N ASP A 458 -42.25 35.43 -90.56
CA ASP A 458 -41.43 36.00 -91.62
C ASP A 458 -40.74 34.88 -92.44
N CYS A 459 -41.01 34.87 -93.74
CA CYS A 459 -40.47 33.93 -94.70
C CYS A 459 -39.15 34.40 -95.33
N ASN A 460 -38.77 35.68 -95.17
CA ASN A 460 -37.47 36.23 -95.57
C ASN A 460 -37.03 37.39 -94.65
N ASP A 461 -36.48 37.03 -93.50
CA ASP A 461 -35.99 37.91 -92.42
C ASP A 461 -34.82 38.86 -92.76
N ASN A 462 -34.47 39.00 -94.04
CA ASN A 462 -33.48 39.95 -94.52
C ASN A 462 -34.07 41.02 -95.46
N ASP A 463 -35.39 40.98 -95.72
CA ASP A 463 -36.09 41.91 -96.59
C ASP A 463 -37.37 42.43 -95.90
N PRO A 464 -37.38 43.69 -95.42
CA PRO A 464 -38.48 44.25 -94.63
C PRO A 464 -39.76 44.51 -95.46
N GLN A 465 -39.79 44.05 -96.70
CA GLN A 465 -40.95 44.06 -97.59
C GLN A 465 -41.60 42.68 -97.73
N VAL A 466 -41.07 41.64 -97.07
CA VAL A 466 -41.53 40.26 -97.15
C VAL A 466 -41.95 39.78 -95.77
N TYR A 467 -43.25 39.83 -95.46
CA TYR A 467 -43.78 39.46 -94.14
C TYR A 467 -45.26 39.08 -94.22
N PRO A 468 -45.81 38.36 -93.20
CA PRO A 468 -47.23 38.04 -93.12
C PRO A 468 -48.16 39.25 -93.35
N GLY A 469 -48.87 39.21 -94.48
CA GLY A 469 -49.82 40.26 -94.88
C GLY A 469 -49.20 41.49 -95.55
N ALA A 470 -47.94 41.41 -96.02
CA ALA A 470 -47.38 42.41 -96.93
C ALA A 470 -48.19 42.47 -98.25
N THR A 471 -47.93 43.49 -99.07
CA THR A 471 -48.55 43.58 -100.40
C THR A 471 -47.77 42.72 -101.37
N GLU A 472 -48.42 41.70 -101.92
CA GLU A 472 -47.89 40.86 -102.98
C GLU A 472 -47.53 41.67 -104.22
N LYS A 473 -46.39 41.39 -104.83
CA LYS A 473 -45.90 42.03 -106.07
C LYS A 473 -45.66 40.96 -107.12
N CYS A 474 -45.72 41.37 -108.39
CA CYS A 474 -45.32 40.51 -109.51
C CYS A 474 -43.78 40.45 -109.65
N ASP A 475 -43.08 39.91 -108.66
CA ASP A 475 -41.62 39.80 -108.62
C ASP A 475 -41.09 38.37 -108.41
N GLY A 476 -42.00 37.38 -108.31
CA GLY A 476 -41.70 35.97 -108.10
C GLY A 476 -41.37 35.61 -106.65
N ILE A 477 -41.53 36.54 -105.71
CA ILE A 477 -41.36 36.34 -104.27
C ILE A 477 -42.73 36.33 -103.63
N ASP A 478 -43.00 35.35 -102.76
CA ASP A 478 -44.15 35.34 -101.85
C ASP A 478 -43.93 36.44 -100.79
N ASN A 479 -44.38 37.67 -101.08
CA ASN A 479 -44.12 38.82 -100.21
C ASN A 479 -44.99 38.76 -98.95
N ASP A 480 -46.20 38.21 -99.04
CA ASP A 480 -47.13 38.16 -97.91
C ASP A 480 -47.02 36.89 -97.04
N CYS A 481 -46.08 36.00 -97.39
CA CYS A 481 -45.74 34.75 -96.70
C CYS A 481 -46.92 33.78 -96.55
N ASN A 482 -47.86 33.77 -97.50
CA ASN A 482 -49.04 32.91 -97.45
C ASN A 482 -48.84 31.53 -98.13
N GLY A 483 -47.69 31.33 -98.80
CA GLY A 483 -47.32 30.12 -99.53
C GLY A 483 -47.55 30.19 -101.04
N GLN A 484 -47.93 31.34 -101.61
CA GLN A 484 -48.11 31.55 -103.04
C GLN A 484 -47.40 32.83 -103.48
N ALA A 485 -46.56 32.73 -104.51
CA ALA A 485 -45.97 33.90 -105.15
C ALA A 485 -46.84 34.41 -106.31
N ASP A 486 -46.86 35.73 -106.52
CA ASP A 486 -47.45 36.40 -107.67
C ASP A 486 -48.96 36.15 -107.84
N GLU A 487 -49.73 36.23 -106.75
CA GLU A 487 -51.17 35.97 -106.74
C GLU A 487 -52.01 36.94 -107.61
N ALA A 488 -53.26 36.55 -107.88
CA ALA A 488 -54.19 37.40 -108.62
C ALA A 488 -54.47 38.71 -107.85
N GLY A 489 -54.21 39.84 -108.49
CA GLY A 489 -54.32 41.16 -107.88
C GLY A 489 -53.04 41.70 -107.24
N ALA A 490 -51.92 40.97 -107.35
CA ALA A 490 -50.60 41.45 -106.92
C ALA A 490 -50.21 42.78 -107.58
N GLN A 491 -49.47 43.61 -106.85
CA GLN A 491 -48.99 44.90 -107.32
C GLN A 491 -48.13 44.74 -108.58
N GLY A 492 -48.52 45.43 -109.65
CA GLY A 492 -47.87 45.32 -110.96
C GLY A 492 -48.51 44.31 -111.90
N CYS A 493 -49.61 43.66 -111.49
CA CYS A 493 -50.37 42.76 -112.36
C CYS A 493 -50.94 43.49 -113.58
N ILE A 494 -51.11 42.76 -114.67
CA ILE A 494 -51.75 43.23 -115.90
C ILE A 494 -53.12 42.55 -116.01
N THR A 495 -54.11 43.28 -116.52
CA THR A 495 -55.44 42.72 -116.77
C THR A 495 -55.39 41.75 -117.95
N TYR A 496 -55.65 40.46 -117.67
CA TYR A 496 -55.87 39.43 -118.67
C TYR A 496 -57.36 39.11 -118.77
N TYR A 497 -57.85 39.00 -120.01
CA TYR A 497 -59.21 38.62 -120.35
C TYR A 497 -59.28 37.12 -120.63
N TYR A 498 -60.41 36.51 -120.26
CA TYR A 498 -60.70 35.11 -120.57
C TYR A 498 -60.87 34.97 -122.08
N ASP A 499 -60.04 34.12 -122.69
CA ASP A 499 -59.89 33.84 -124.11
C ASP A 499 -59.79 32.33 -124.25
N ALA A 500 -60.84 31.63 -124.67
CA ALA A 500 -60.87 30.17 -124.79
C ALA A 500 -60.39 29.63 -126.14
N ASP A 501 -60.40 30.42 -127.22
CA ASP A 501 -60.03 29.98 -128.57
C ASP A 501 -58.63 30.42 -129.04
N ASN A 502 -57.92 31.19 -128.20
CA ASN A 502 -56.53 31.65 -128.35
C ASN A 502 -56.32 32.71 -129.43
N ASP A 503 -57.31 33.56 -129.71
CA ASP A 503 -57.20 34.58 -130.76
C ASP A 503 -56.60 35.93 -130.30
N THR A 504 -56.26 36.04 -129.01
CA THR A 504 -55.69 37.22 -128.32
C THR A 504 -56.68 38.32 -127.92
N TYR A 505 -57.96 38.19 -128.26
CA TYR A 505 -59.07 38.94 -127.69
C TYR A 505 -59.81 38.05 -126.69
N GLY A 506 -60.29 38.64 -125.61
CA GLY A 506 -61.06 37.90 -124.61
C GLY A 506 -62.41 38.54 -124.34
N THR A 507 -63.26 37.80 -123.64
CA THR A 507 -64.55 38.27 -123.14
C THR A 507 -64.42 39.43 -122.13
N SER A 508 -65.54 39.97 -121.65
CA SER A 508 -65.55 40.94 -120.55
C SER A 508 -65.09 40.39 -119.19
N GLN A 509 -64.91 39.07 -119.07
CA GLN A 509 -64.41 38.46 -117.84
C GLN A 509 -62.89 38.64 -117.78
N SER A 510 -62.41 39.32 -116.74
CA SER A 510 -60.98 39.64 -116.59
C SER A 510 -60.45 39.37 -115.18
N GLN A 511 -59.17 39.03 -115.09
CA GLN A 511 -58.42 38.95 -113.84
C GLN A 511 -57.13 39.76 -113.97
N CYS A 512 -56.66 40.34 -112.87
CA CYS A 512 -55.35 40.97 -112.83
C CYS A 512 -54.32 39.92 -112.43
N LEU A 513 -53.42 39.54 -113.33
CA LEU A 513 -52.45 38.46 -113.13
C LEU A 513 -51.03 38.94 -113.47
N CYS A 514 -50.02 38.31 -112.87
CA CYS A 514 -48.60 38.58 -113.16
C CYS A 514 -48.12 37.90 -114.45
N SER A 515 -48.80 36.85 -114.88
CA SER A 515 -48.59 36.17 -116.16
C SER A 515 -49.89 35.52 -116.65
N PRO A 516 -50.00 35.13 -117.94
CA PRO A 516 -51.18 34.42 -118.43
C PRO A 516 -51.43 33.11 -117.66
N ALA A 517 -52.64 32.91 -117.14
CA ALA A 517 -53.00 31.72 -116.37
C ALA A 517 -54.27 31.05 -116.92
N GLY A 518 -54.16 29.78 -117.33
CA GLY A 518 -55.26 29.04 -117.95
C GLY A 518 -55.82 29.78 -119.17
N ASN A 519 -57.12 30.08 -119.14
CA ASN A 519 -57.81 30.81 -120.21
C ASN A 519 -57.73 32.33 -120.06
N PHE A 520 -57.20 32.88 -118.96
CA PHE A 520 -56.93 34.32 -118.86
C PHE A 520 -55.58 34.65 -119.51
N ARG A 521 -55.59 34.88 -120.83
CA ARG A 521 -54.38 35.06 -121.65
C ARG A 521 -54.43 36.20 -122.67
N ALA A 522 -55.63 36.67 -123.01
CA ALA A 522 -55.79 37.83 -123.88
C ALA A 522 -55.50 39.13 -123.11
N THR A 523 -54.81 40.08 -123.75
CA THR A 523 -54.57 41.43 -123.16
C THR A 523 -55.55 42.49 -123.68
N ARG A 524 -56.47 42.07 -124.55
CA ARG A 524 -57.48 42.93 -125.18
C ARG A 524 -58.85 42.32 -124.93
N SER A 525 -59.83 43.15 -124.58
CA SER A 525 -61.24 42.74 -124.48
C SER A 525 -61.95 42.87 -125.82
N GLY A 526 -63.11 42.22 -125.96
CA GLY A 526 -64.06 42.49 -127.04
C GLY A 526 -64.43 41.27 -127.88
N ASP A 527 -64.09 40.07 -127.43
CA ASP A 527 -64.57 38.84 -128.04
C ASP A 527 -66.03 38.58 -127.64
N CYS A 528 -66.91 38.46 -128.64
CA CYS A 528 -68.34 38.17 -128.44
C CYS A 528 -68.69 36.69 -128.67
N ASN A 529 -67.78 35.88 -129.20
CA ASN A 529 -67.90 34.43 -129.36
C ASN A 529 -66.55 33.72 -129.14
N ASP A 530 -66.20 33.59 -127.86
CA ASP A 530 -64.93 33.08 -127.34
C ASP A 530 -64.63 31.58 -127.61
N ASN A 531 -65.37 30.94 -128.51
CA ASN A 531 -65.11 29.57 -128.99
C ASN A 531 -64.79 29.53 -130.50
N ASP A 532 -64.75 30.68 -131.16
CA ASP A 532 -64.48 30.81 -132.59
C ASP A 532 -63.41 31.89 -132.82
N PRO A 533 -62.15 31.49 -133.08
CA PRO A 533 -61.01 32.42 -133.17
C PRO A 533 -61.06 33.33 -134.41
N GLN A 534 -62.17 33.30 -135.16
CA GLN A 534 -62.48 34.21 -136.26
C GLN A 534 -63.44 35.34 -135.86
N VAL A 535 -63.98 35.35 -134.64
CA VAL A 535 -65.06 36.25 -134.21
C VAL A 535 -64.62 37.11 -133.02
N TYR A 536 -63.95 38.22 -133.29
CA TYR A 536 -63.47 39.16 -132.26
C TYR A 536 -63.69 40.63 -132.67
N ALA A 537 -63.51 41.55 -131.71
CA ALA A 537 -63.59 42.99 -131.96
C ALA A 537 -62.61 43.44 -133.07
N GLY A 538 -63.15 43.80 -134.24
CA GLY A 538 -62.39 44.22 -135.42
C GLY A 538 -62.22 43.14 -136.49
N ALA A 539 -62.72 41.92 -136.27
CA ALA A 539 -62.80 40.89 -137.29
C ALA A 539 -63.78 41.28 -138.42
N THR A 540 -63.52 40.81 -139.64
CA THR A 540 -64.35 41.14 -140.81
C THR A 540 -65.57 40.22 -140.84
N GLU A 541 -66.79 40.77 -140.72
CA GLU A 541 -68.05 40.00 -140.83
C GLU A 541 -68.09 39.27 -142.19
N LYS A 542 -68.33 37.95 -142.16
CA LYS A 542 -68.48 37.09 -143.34
C LYS A 542 -69.87 36.51 -143.46
#